data_AF-A0A537GZ25-F1
#
_entry.id   AF-A0A537GZ25-F1
#
_cell.length_a   1.000
_cell.length_b   1.000
_cell.length_c   1.000
_cell.angle_alpha   90.00
_cell.angle_beta   90.00
_cell.angle_gamma   90.00
#
_symmetry.space_group_name_H-M   'P 1'
#
loop_
_entity.id
_entity.type
_entity.pdbx_description
1 polymer ?
#
loop_
_entity_poly.entity_id
_entity_poly.type
_entity_poly.pdbx_seq_one_letter_code
_entity_poly.pdbx_strand_id
1 'polypeptide(L)'
;MRNRLVLPILVILSLTTIPASTQTAHANVPPNQGPIASFTYNPCVMCAAPGSIVFFNANFSWSHNGHIASYTWNFGDNSPPTKTTSPYITHNFLLASPGKWNVTLTVQDTTGATDSLTQPVIFNIAPQFNYHPTHPMIQQTVTFNATATRDYTTPGTIKTFQWNYGDGTNATGMITKHSYATSGTYRVTLTLLTSEGDAKISETITVYPRIIILNTTFDGLNVSITGVFTVNATSQTASGSITITAVNDTTGAIVYANTFDVTIPLTNSNSQFILAIPTSYISLGATCHVDSAGQTRSSVSRDPDIAHHGVVDIIDVAQLVLSFGTTQQSALYSPATDLNADGQTDIMDVAMIASDFGIPVLA
;
A
#
# COMPACT_ATOMS: atom_id res chain seq x y z
N MET A 1 36.14 14.10 45.75
CA MET A 1 36.11 15.50 45.26
C MET A 1 37.11 15.65 44.13
N ARG A 2 36.66 15.72 42.88
CA ARG A 2 37.48 16.13 41.73
C ARG A 2 36.56 16.79 40.71
N ASN A 3 36.51 18.12 40.75
CA ASN A 3 35.90 18.96 39.73
C ASN A 3 36.65 18.79 38.41
N ARG A 4 35.91 18.55 37.32
CA ARG A 4 36.41 18.81 35.96
C ARG A 4 35.46 19.82 35.30
N LEU A 5 35.99 21.03 35.11
CA LEU A 5 35.42 22.07 34.27
C LEU A 5 35.33 21.56 32.82
N VAL A 6 34.20 21.82 32.17
CA VAL A 6 34.05 21.77 30.71
C VAL A 6 33.72 23.19 30.25
N LEU A 7 34.63 23.81 29.50
CA LEU A 7 34.42 25.08 28.80
C LEU A 7 33.56 24.84 27.53
N PRO A 8 32.55 25.67 27.23
CA PRO A 8 32.04 25.79 25.87
C PRO A 8 32.76 26.93 25.12
N ILE A 9 33.18 26.62 23.89
CA ILE A 9 33.79 27.54 22.93
C ILE A 9 32.69 28.45 22.35
N LEU A 10 32.84 29.77 22.53
CA LEU A 10 31.97 30.80 21.95
C LEU A 10 32.50 31.18 20.56
N VAL A 11 31.76 30.84 19.51
CA VAL A 11 32.04 31.32 18.14
C VAL A 11 31.46 32.72 18.00
N ILE A 12 32.33 33.72 17.83
CA ILE A 12 31.96 35.12 17.61
C ILE A 12 31.70 35.30 16.11
N LEU A 13 30.43 35.47 15.71
CA LEU A 13 30.08 36.02 14.40
C LEU A 13 30.06 37.55 14.51
N SER A 14 30.98 38.20 13.80
CA SER A 14 31.07 39.65 13.67
C SER A 14 29.89 40.21 12.86
N LEU A 15 28.97 40.93 13.53
CA LEU A 15 27.97 41.76 12.87
C LEU A 15 28.62 43.06 12.40
N THR A 16 28.52 43.32 11.10
CA THR A 16 28.88 44.58 10.46
C THR A 16 27.93 45.70 10.88
N THR A 17 28.51 46.87 11.11
CA THR A 17 27.85 48.11 11.56
C THR A 17 26.87 48.65 10.53
N ILE A 18 25.63 48.94 10.94
CA ILE A 18 24.65 49.76 10.20
C ILE A 18 24.83 51.23 10.65
N PRO A 19 24.87 52.24 9.76
CA PRO A 19 25.06 53.62 10.15
C PRO A 19 23.81 54.19 10.85
N ALA A 20 24.04 54.93 11.94
CA ALA A 20 23.01 55.61 12.71
C ALA A 20 22.37 56.73 11.89
N SER A 21 21.06 56.65 11.67
CA SER A 21 20.25 57.79 11.28
C SER A 21 19.81 58.55 12.52
N THR A 22 20.18 59.83 12.58
CA THR A 22 19.71 60.82 13.55
C THR A 22 18.19 60.96 13.48
N GLN A 23 17.47 60.56 14.54
CA GLN A 23 16.10 61.00 14.78
C GLN A 23 16.12 62.17 15.76
N THR A 24 15.66 63.32 15.27
CA THR A 24 15.29 64.49 16.06
C THR A 24 14.13 64.15 17.00
N ALA A 25 14.32 64.41 18.29
CA ALA A 25 13.28 64.27 19.30
C ALA A 25 12.21 65.36 19.10
N HIS A 26 10.95 64.94 18.93
CA HIS A 26 9.79 65.79 19.14
C HIS A 26 8.67 65.04 19.86
N ALA A 27 8.23 65.67 20.96
CA ALA A 27 6.94 65.57 21.65
C ALA A 27 6.60 64.29 22.44
N ASN A 28 6.42 64.50 23.75
CA ASN A 28 5.79 63.60 24.71
C ASN A 28 4.44 63.06 24.19
N VAL A 29 4.41 61.78 23.84
CA VAL A 29 3.20 60.96 23.81
C VAL A 29 3.19 60.16 25.12
N PRO A 30 2.10 60.12 25.91
CA PRO A 30 2.06 59.26 27.10
C PRO A 30 2.26 57.81 26.62
N PRO A 31 3.11 57.00 27.27
CA PRO A 31 3.37 55.67 26.77
C PRO A 31 2.09 54.85 27.00
N ASN A 32 1.40 54.53 25.91
CA ASN A 32 0.36 53.51 25.92
C ASN A 32 1.05 52.17 26.14
N GLN A 33 1.32 51.83 27.40
CA GLN A 33 2.09 50.65 27.82
C GLN A 33 1.20 49.39 27.86
N GLY A 34 0.50 49.12 26.76
CA GLY A 34 -0.28 47.89 26.60
C GLY A 34 0.60 46.64 26.45
N PRO A 35 -0.01 45.45 26.35
CA PRO A 35 0.71 44.25 25.96
C PRO A 35 1.28 44.36 24.54
N ILE A 36 2.22 43.49 24.20
CA ILE A 36 2.78 43.30 22.85
C ILE A 36 2.57 41.85 22.45
N ALA A 37 1.83 41.63 21.36
CA ALA A 37 1.59 40.33 20.77
C ALA A 37 2.80 39.86 19.95
N SER A 38 3.23 38.62 20.17
CA SER A 38 4.27 37.97 19.36
C SER A 38 4.09 36.46 19.37
N PHE A 39 4.19 35.85 18.18
CA PHE A 39 4.15 34.40 18.05
C PHE A 39 5.03 33.85 16.93
N THR A 40 5.34 32.57 17.07
CA THR A 40 6.01 31.71 16.10
C THR A 40 5.14 30.47 15.86
N TYR A 41 5.41 29.71 14.81
CA TYR A 41 4.72 28.45 14.54
C TYR A 41 5.65 27.40 13.94
N ASN A 42 5.29 26.12 14.08
CA ASN A 42 6.03 24.97 13.57
C ASN A 42 5.04 23.89 13.05
N PRO A 43 5.34 23.18 11.94
CA PRO A 43 6.51 23.31 11.06
C PRO A 43 6.57 24.63 10.28
N CYS A 44 7.74 24.96 9.71
CA CYS A 44 7.87 26.01 8.70
C CYS A 44 6.84 25.73 7.59
N VAL A 45 5.98 26.69 7.25
CA VAL A 45 4.75 26.45 6.45
C VAL A 45 5.04 26.11 4.98
N MET A 46 6.29 26.16 4.55
CA MET A 46 6.70 25.66 3.24
C MET A 46 6.83 24.12 3.21
N CYS A 47 6.83 23.46 4.39
CA CYS A 47 6.95 22.01 4.53
C CYS A 47 5.63 21.30 4.88
N ALA A 48 4.56 22.06 5.18
CA ALA A 48 3.31 21.51 5.68
C ALA A 48 2.36 21.19 4.51
N ALA A 49 1.68 20.03 4.57
CA ALA A 49 0.61 19.68 3.63
C ALA A 49 -0.76 20.10 4.19
N PRO A 50 -1.79 20.36 3.36
CA PRO A 50 -3.17 20.53 3.83
C PRO A 50 -3.58 19.39 4.78
N GLY A 51 -4.16 19.73 5.94
CA GLY A 51 -4.46 18.77 7.01
C GLY A 51 -3.34 18.53 8.04
N SER A 52 -2.18 19.17 7.90
CA SER A 52 -1.13 19.16 8.93
C SER A 52 -1.56 19.93 10.18
N ILE A 53 -1.27 19.37 11.35
CA ILE A 53 -1.42 20.08 12.63
C ILE A 53 -0.27 21.09 12.76
N VAL A 54 -0.61 22.38 12.85
CA VAL A 54 0.35 23.46 13.07
C VAL A 54 0.37 23.83 14.54
N PHE A 55 1.55 23.88 15.14
CA PHE A 55 1.77 24.32 16.52
C PHE A 55 2.13 25.80 16.55
N PHE A 56 1.42 26.59 17.33
CA PHE A 56 1.66 28.02 17.54
C PHE A 56 2.20 28.27 18.95
N ASN A 57 3.19 29.15 19.05
CA ASN A 57 3.88 29.53 20.27
C ASN A 57 3.92 31.06 20.42
N ALA A 58 3.14 31.57 21.37
CA ALA A 58 3.04 32.98 21.71
C ALA A 58 3.86 33.39 22.96
N ASN A 59 4.83 32.56 23.39
CA ASN A 59 5.59 32.79 24.62
C ASN A 59 6.49 34.05 24.58
N PHE A 60 6.67 34.64 23.40
CA PHE A 60 7.37 35.92 23.22
C PHE A 60 6.45 37.15 23.41
N SER A 61 5.16 36.94 23.63
CA SER A 61 4.24 38.02 23.99
C SER A 61 4.49 38.47 25.43
N TRP A 62 4.42 39.77 25.68
CA TRP A 62 4.75 40.34 26.99
C TRP A 62 3.96 41.63 27.25
N SER A 63 3.78 42.02 28.52
CA SER A 63 3.16 43.30 28.88
C SER A 63 4.05 44.05 29.86
N HIS A 64 4.06 45.39 29.74
CA HIS A 64 4.78 46.27 30.65
C HIS A 64 4.02 46.49 31.97
N ASN A 65 2.68 46.40 31.92
CA ASN A 65 1.79 46.75 33.02
C ASN A 65 1.15 45.52 33.70
N GLY A 66 1.57 44.31 33.33
CA GLY A 66 1.06 43.07 33.92
C GLY A 66 1.58 41.83 33.22
N HIS A 67 0.98 40.68 33.53
CA HIS A 67 1.18 39.45 32.77
C HIS A 67 0.06 39.28 31.75
N ILE A 68 0.33 38.52 30.68
CA ILE A 68 -0.71 38.17 29.70
C ILE A 68 -1.72 37.24 30.37
N ALA A 69 -2.98 37.68 30.43
CA ALA A 69 -4.09 36.95 31.04
C ALA A 69 -4.76 35.98 30.05
N SER A 70 -4.76 36.30 28.75
CA SER A 70 -5.30 35.41 27.73
C SER A 70 -4.76 35.66 26.32
N TYR A 71 -4.87 34.63 25.49
CA TYR A 71 -4.50 34.60 24.08
C TYR A 71 -5.75 34.21 23.28
N THR A 72 -6.16 35.04 22.33
CA THR A 72 -7.30 34.76 21.44
C THR A 72 -6.78 34.59 20.02
N TRP A 73 -6.99 33.42 19.44
CA TRP A 73 -6.51 33.04 18.12
C TRP A 73 -7.65 33.06 17.11
N ASN A 74 -7.45 33.75 15.99
CA ASN A 74 -8.27 33.63 14.80
C ASN A 74 -7.39 33.10 13.68
N PHE A 75 -7.66 31.89 13.18
CA PHE A 75 -6.81 31.23 12.19
C PHE A 75 -7.08 31.68 10.76
N GLY A 76 -8.10 32.51 10.53
CA GLY A 76 -8.40 33.08 9.21
C GLY A 76 -9.09 32.10 8.25
N ASP A 77 -9.38 30.86 8.67
CA ASP A 77 -9.94 29.77 7.87
C ASP A 77 -11.45 29.56 8.05
N ASN A 78 -12.14 30.60 8.50
CA ASN A 78 -13.55 30.59 8.91
C ASN A 78 -13.86 29.70 10.12
N SER A 79 -12.85 29.10 10.77
CA SER A 79 -13.05 28.50 12.09
C SER A 79 -13.35 29.58 13.14
N PRO A 80 -14.16 29.28 14.18
CA PRO A 80 -14.40 30.21 15.27
C PRO A 80 -13.11 30.58 16.02
N PRO A 81 -12.94 31.84 16.45
CA PRO A 81 -11.80 32.23 17.27
C PRO A 81 -11.73 31.44 18.58
N THR A 82 -10.53 31.06 19.00
CA THR A 82 -10.29 30.24 20.20
C THR A 82 -9.52 31.03 21.24
N LYS A 83 -10.04 31.09 22.48
CA LYS A 83 -9.41 31.78 23.62
C LYS A 83 -8.73 30.78 24.56
N THR A 84 -7.47 31.01 24.90
CA THR A 84 -6.66 30.18 25.81
C THR A 84 -5.96 31.01 26.87
N THR A 85 -5.55 30.36 27.96
CA THR A 85 -4.62 30.93 28.96
C THR A 85 -3.19 30.46 28.74
N SER A 86 -3.00 29.34 28.04
CA SER A 86 -1.70 28.87 27.57
C SER A 86 -1.23 29.67 26.35
N PRO A 87 0.07 30.03 26.27
CA PRO A 87 0.66 30.64 25.07
C PRO A 87 0.83 29.65 23.90
N TYR A 88 0.49 28.37 24.11
CA TYR A 88 0.63 27.30 23.13
C TYR A 88 -0.75 26.81 22.66
N ILE A 89 -0.92 26.64 21.35
CA ILE A 89 -2.11 26.04 20.74
C ILE A 89 -1.75 25.27 19.46
N THR A 90 -2.56 24.28 19.11
CA THR A 90 -2.49 23.60 17.81
C THR A 90 -3.74 23.89 16.99
N HIS A 91 -3.59 24.06 15.68
CA HIS A 91 -4.71 24.19 14.75
C HIS A 91 -4.53 23.30 13.52
N ASN A 92 -5.65 22.87 12.96
CA ASN A 92 -5.65 22.05 11.76
C ASN A 92 -6.43 22.73 10.63
N PHE A 93 -5.74 23.01 9.53
CA PHE A 93 -6.30 23.61 8.32
C PHE A 93 -6.88 22.55 7.35
N LEU A 94 -7.66 21.59 7.85
CA LEU A 94 -8.16 20.42 7.07
C LEU A 94 -9.08 20.78 5.90
N LEU A 95 -9.80 21.89 5.99
CA LEU A 95 -10.84 22.29 5.03
C LEU A 95 -10.43 23.50 4.16
N ALA A 96 -9.21 23.96 4.38
CA ALA A 96 -8.58 25.01 3.64
C ALA A 96 -8.11 24.48 2.29
N SER A 97 -8.74 24.91 1.18
CA SER A 97 -8.04 24.89 -0.11
C SER A 97 -6.63 25.45 0.06
N PRO A 98 -5.61 24.96 -0.67
CA PRO A 98 -4.26 25.52 -0.62
C PRO A 98 -4.33 27.04 -0.71
N GLY A 99 -3.81 27.71 0.31
CA GLY A 99 -4.20 29.08 0.58
C GLY A 99 -3.34 29.72 1.65
N LYS A 100 -3.40 31.05 1.65
CA LYS A 100 -2.76 31.94 2.61
C LYS A 100 -3.77 32.31 3.69
N TRP A 101 -3.52 31.87 4.91
CA TRP A 101 -4.37 32.12 6.08
C TRP A 101 -3.75 33.21 6.94
N ASN A 102 -4.46 34.31 7.15
CA ASN A 102 -4.00 35.36 8.04
C ASN A 102 -4.34 34.98 9.48
N VAL A 103 -3.38 34.38 10.18
CA VAL A 103 -3.54 34.01 11.59
C VAL A 103 -3.32 35.25 12.45
N THR A 104 -4.33 35.62 13.22
CA THR A 104 -4.30 36.75 14.15
C THR A 104 -4.30 36.23 15.58
N LEU A 105 -3.27 36.61 16.34
CA LEU A 105 -3.21 36.49 17.78
C LEU A 105 -3.63 37.82 18.40
N THR A 106 -4.57 37.80 19.32
CA THR A 106 -4.90 38.92 20.21
C THR A 106 -4.56 38.54 21.64
N VAL A 107 -3.62 39.25 22.27
CA VAL A 107 -3.28 39.07 23.68
C VAL A 107 -4.01 40.09 24.53
N GLN A 108 -4.39 39.70 25.75
CA GLN A 108 -4.98 40.59 26.74
C GLN A 108 -4.20 40.45 28.05
N ASP A 109 -3.80 41.56 28.66
CA ASP A 109 -3.16 41.54 29.98
C ASP A 109 -4.17 41.62 31.13
N THR A 110 -3.66 41.50 32.37
CA THR A 110 -4.49 41.54 33.59
C THR A 110 -5.20 42.87 33.84
N THR A 111 -4.79 43.96 33.17
CA THR A 111 -5.46 45.27 33.26
C THR A 111 -6.62 45.38 32.26
N GLY A 112 -6.76 44.39 31.37
CA GLY A 112 -7.75 44.35 30.32
C GLY A 112 -7.28 44.96 28.99
N ALA A 113 -6.08 45.54 28.94
CA ALA A 113 -5.48 46.08 27.72
C ALA A 113 -5.14 44.95 26.73
N THR A 114 -5.23 45.25 25.44
CA THR A 114 -5.06 44.27 24.36
C THR A 114 -4.12 44.73 23.27
N ASP A 115 -3.45 43.78 22.63
CA ASP A 115 -2.68 43.98 21.40
C ASP A 115 -2.85 42.80 20.46
N SER A 116 -2.67 43.01 19.16
CA SER A 116 -2.87 41.99 18.13
C SER A 116 -1.73 41.94 17.13
N LEU A 117 -1.33 40.73 16.76
CA LEU A 117 -0.39 40.46 15.68
C LEU A 117 -1.01 39.51 14.66
N THR A 118 -0.94 39.87 13.39
CA THR A 118 -1.34 39.00 12.28
C THR A 118 -0.13 38.56 11.48
N GLN A 119 0.01 37.25 11.28
CA GLN A 119 1.02 36.66 10.38
C GLN A 119 0.37 35.68 9.39
N PRO A 120 0.85 35.62 8.14
CA PRO A 120 0.34 34.65 7.19
C PRO A 120 0.91 33.24 7.44
N VAL A 121 0.05 32.24 7.31
CA VAL A 121 0.36 30.81 7.25
C VAL A 121 -0.01 30.34 5.83
N ILE A 122 0.96 29.93 5.03
CA ILE A 122 0.78 29.66 3.60
C ILE A 122 1.10 28.19 3.28
N PHE A 123 0.15 27.46 2.70
CA PHE A 123 0.38 26.14 2.11
C PHE A 123 0.66 26.28 0.61
N ASN A 124 1.94 26.36 0.27
CA ASN A 124 2.38 26.67 -1.10
C ASN A 124 2.38 25.45 -2.04
N ILE A 125 2.54 24.25 -1.49
CA ILE A 125 2.55 23.01 -2.26
C ILE A 125 1.58 22.04 -1.60
N ALA A 126 0.74 21.41 -2.41
CA ALA A 126 -0.13 20.31 -2.02
C ALA A 126 0.36 19.03 -2.73
N PRO A 127 1.24 18.23 -2.09
CA PRO A 127 1.62 16.94 -2.63
C PRO A 127 0.40 16.04 -2.77
N GLN A 128 0.22 15.47 -3.95
CA GLN A 128 -0.83 14.50 -4.21
C GLN A 128 -0.29 13.44 -5.15
N PHE A 129 -0.65 12.18 -4.89
CA PHE A 129 -0.40 11.11 -5.83
C PHE A 129 -1.55 10.10 -5.89
N ASN A 130 -1.51 9.26 -6.91
CA ASN A 130 -2.29 8.04 -6.99
C ASN A 130 -1.37 6.88 -7.44
N TYR A 131 -1.91 5.67 -7.41
CA TYR A 131 -1.22 4.48 -7.89
C TYR A 131 -2.18 3.53 -8.61
N HIS A 132 -1.63 2.78 -9.57
CA HIS A 132 -2.34 1.73 -10.28
C HIS A 132 -1.48 0.49 -10.48
N PRO A 133 -2.05 -0.72 -10.35
CA PRO A 133 -3.44 -1.02 -10.00
C PRO A 133 -3.77 -0.71 -8.52
N THR A 134 -5.06 -0.54 -8.20
CA THR A 134 -5.52 -0.22 -6.83
C THR A 134 -5.46 -1.42 -5.87
N HIS A 135 -5.40 -2.64 -6.41
CA HIS A 135 -5.20 -3.88 -5.66
C HIS A 135 -3.97 -4.60 -6.20
N PRO A 136 -2.77 -4.08 -5.93
CA PRO A 136 -1.55 -4.67 -6.45
C PRO A 136 -1.29 -6.04 -5.83
N MET A 137 -0.89 -6.99 -6.66
CA MET A 137 -0.40 -8.29 -6.20
C MET A 137 1.12 -8.27 -6.05
N ILE A 138 1.65 -9.23 -5.29
CA ILE A 138 3.10 -9.46 -5.22
C ILE A 138 3.71 -9.55 -6.63
N GLN A 139 4.89 -8.92 -6.77
CA GLN A 139 5.67 -8.80 -8.00
C GLN A 139 4.96 -8.14 -9.18
N GLN A 140 3.74 -7.63 -9.00
CA GLN A 140 3.07 -6.83 -10.00
C GLN A 140 3.67 -5.43 -10.02
N THR A 141 3.98 -4.93 -11.21
CA THR A 141 4.43 -3.54 -11.39
C THR A 141 3.29 -2.58 -11.08
N VAL A 142 3.50 -1.75 -10.06
CA VAL A 142 2.63 -0.65 -9.64
C VAL A 142 3.22 0.66 -10.18
N THR A 143 2.40 1.46 -10.86
CA THR A 143 2.77 2.80 -11.30
C THR A 143 2.28 3.82 -10.28
N PHE A 144 3.19 4.66 -9.80
CA PHE A 144 2.93 5.77 -8.89
C PHE A 144 3.00 7.07 -9.66
N ASN A 145 2.00 7.94 -9.50
CA ASN A 145 1.87 9.15 -10.29
C ASN A 145 1.53 10.36 -9.41
N ALA A 146 2.46 11.32 -9.34
CA ALA A 146 2.33 12.56 -8.59
C ALA A 146 1.93 13.78 -9.43
N THR A 147 1.47 13.61 -10.68
CA THR A 147 1.10 14.74 -11.57
C THR A 147 -0.07 15.57 -11.03
N ALA A 148 -0.85 15.04 -10.10
CA ALA A 148 -1.92 15.77 -9.42
C ALA A 148 -1.40 16.72 -8.31
N THR A 149 -0.09 16.70 -8.02
CA THR A 149 0.55 17.66 -7.11
C THR A 149 0.33 19.08 -7.62
N ARG A 150 -0.05 19.98 -6.71
CA ARG A 150 -0.27 21.39 -7.02
C ARG A 150 0.80 22.25 -6.35
N ASP A 151 1.48 23.07 -7.14
CA ASP A 151 2.42 24.09 -6.68
C ASP A 151 1.80 25.48 -6.95
N TYR A 152 1.59 26.25 -5.89
CA TYR A 152 1.04 27.60 -5.94
C TYR A 152 2.13 28.68 -5.84
N THR A 153 3.41 28.28 -5.83
CA THR A 153 4.54 29.22 -5.88
C THR A 153 4.80 29.71 -7.28
N THR A 154 5.18 30.98 -7.42
CA THR A 154 5.69 31.55 -8.66
C THR A 154 7.01 32.26 -8.38
N PRO A 155 8.14 31.84 -8.98
CA PRO A 155 8.32 30.65 -9.83
C PRO A 155 8.29 29.33 -9.02
N GLY A 156 7.95 28.21 -9.68
CA GLY A 156 7.79 26.90 -9.05
C GLY A 156 9.04 26.45 -8.28
N THR A 157 8.83 25.94 -7.06
CA THR A 157 9.90 25.67 -6.07
C THR A 157 10.29 24.20 -5.96
N ILE A 158 9.52 23.29 -6.60
CA ILE A 158 9.78 21.85 -6.56
C ILE A 158 11.01 21.50 -7.42
N LYS A 159 12.06 21.02 -6.78
CA LYS A 159 13.29 20.56 -7.43
C LYS A 159 13.23 19.09 -7.84
N THR A 160 12.63 18.25 -7.00
CA THR A 160 12.48 16.81 -7.29
C THR A 160 11.36 16.17 -6.47
N PHE A 161 10.91 15.01 -6.95
CA PHE A 161 9.95 14.12 -6.32
C PHE A 161 10.72 12.89 -5.84
N GLN A 162 10.70 12.64 -4.53
CA GLN A 162 11.34 11.49 -3.90
C GLN A 162 10.30 10.56 -3.31
N TRP A 163 10.40 9.29 -3.66
CA TRP A 163 9.51 8.22 -3.21
C TRP A 163 10.24 7.32 -2.23
N ASN A 164 9.54 6.95 -1.18
CA ASN A 164 9.87 5.83 -0.31
C ASN A 164 8.68 4.87 -0.33
N TYR A 165 8.88 3.63 -0.76
CA TYR A 165 7.80 2.66 -0.93
C TYR A 165 7.47 1.89 0.37
N GLY A 166 8.18 2.15 1.47
CA GLY A 166 7.94 1.51 2.76
C GLY A 166 8.51 0.09 2.89
N ASP A 167 9.16 -0.44 1.86
CA ASP A 167 9.86 -1.74 1.84
C ASP A 167 11.39 -1.60 1.88
N GLY A 168 11.88 -0.38 2.14
CA GLY A 168 13.31 -0.03 2.13
C GLY A 168 13.83 0.44 0.78
N THR A 169 13.02 0.38 -0.29
CA THR A 169 13.39 0.89 -1.61
C THR A 169 12.86 2.32 -1.83
N ASN A 170 13.57 3.06 -2.68
CA ASN A 170 13.28 4.46 -2.98
C ASN A 170 13.38 4.72 -4.49
N ALA A 171 12.73 5.76 -4.97
CA ALA A 171 12.86 6.23 -6.35
C ALA A 171 12.77 7.77 -6.43
N THR A 172 13.15 8.32 -7.57
CA THR A 172 12.97 9.74 -7.87
C THR A 172 12.28 9.93 -9.20
N GLY A 173 11.42 10.95 -9.29
CA GLY A 173 10.68 11.28 -10.50
C GLY A 173 9.20 11.50 -10.21
N MET A 174 8.54 12.30 -11.06
CA MET A 174 7.12 12.63 -10.90
C MET A 174 6.21 11.41 -11.12
N ILE A 175 6.62 10.49 -11.99
CA ILE A 175 5.97 9.20 -12.23
C ILE A 175 7.04 8.12 -12.08
N THR A 176 6.77 7.12 -11.26
CA THR A 176 7.70 6.00 -11.00
C THR A 176 6.98 4.67 -11.06
N LYS A 177 7.74 3.58 -11.20
CA LYS A 177 7.23 2.21 -11.16
C LYS A 177 7.94 1.44 -10.07
N HIS A 178 7.22 0.56 -9.39
CA HIS A 178 7.75 -0.29 -8.32
C HIS A 178 6.98 -1.61 -8.22
N SER A 179 7.60 -2.66 -7.69
CA SER A 179 6.94 -3.93 -7.40
C SER A 179 7.40 -4.45 -6.04
N TYR A 180 6.46 -5.01 -5.27
CA TYR A 180 6.71 -5.51 -3.92
C TYR A 180 6.99 -7.01 -3.96
N ALA A 181 8.06 -7.44 -3.29
CA ALA A 181 8.46 -8.86 -3.26
C ALA A 181 7.57 -9.71 -2.35
N THR A 182 7.05 -9.12 -1.27
CA THR A 182 6.18 -9.79 -0.30
C THR A 182 4.81 -9.13 -0.26
N SER A 183 3.80 -9.89 0.17
CA SER A 183 2.48 -9.33 0.47
C SER A 183 2.52 -8.64 1.83
N GLY A 184 1.64 -7.65 2.01
CA GLY A 184 1.59 -6.89 3.25
C GLY A 184 1.14 -5.47 3.01
N THR A 185 1.24 -4.67 4.07
CA THR A 185 0.83 -3.27 4.07
C THR A 185 2.06 -2.39 4.11
N TYR A 186 2.18 -1.49 3.14
CA TYR A 186 3.32 -0.59 2.97
C TYR A 186 2.87 0.86 3.08
N ARG A 187 3.63 1.65 3.84
CA ARG A 187 3.42 3.10 3.91
C ARG A 187 4.27 3.77 2.86
N VAL A 188 3.64 4.18 1.76
CA VAL A 188 4.29 4.91 0.68
C VAL A 188 4.32 6.39 1.02
N THR A 189 5.50 7.00 0.95
CA THR A 189 5.72 8.42 1.21
C THR A 189 6.25 9.10 -0.04
N LEU A 190 5.55 10.14 -0.48
CA LEU A 190 6.03 11.10 -1.47
C LEU A 190 6.57 12.32 -0.74
N THR A 191 7.81 12.70 -1.04
CA THR A 191 8.48 13.90 -0.53
C THR A 191 8.87 14.79 -1.71
N LEU A 192 8.49 16.06 -1.66
CA LEU A 192 8.82 17.06 -2.65
C LEU A 192 9.96 17.92 -2.11
N LEU A 193 11.14 17.86 -2.74
CA LEU A 193 12.29 18.64 -2.30
C LEU A 193 12.21 20.06 -2.87
N THR A 194 12.34 21.07 -2.01
CA THR A 194 12.33 22.49 -2.39
C THR A 194 13.53 23.23 -1.79
N SER A 195 13.75 24.50 -2.13
CA SER A 195 14.78 25.32 -1.43
C SER A 195 14.35 25.74 -0.04
N GLU A 196 13.05 25.69 0.24
CA GLU A 196 12.42 26.31 1.40
C GLU A 196 11.88 25.27 2.39
N GLY A 197 12.04 23.99 2.06
CA GLY A 197 11.78 22.82 2.89
C GLY A 197 10.83 21.81 2.25
N ASP A 198 10.84 20.58 2.77
CA ASP A 198 10.29 19.44 2.05
C ASP A 198 8.83 19.17 2.43
N ALA A 199 7.92 19.31 1.46
CA ALA A 199 6.52 18.93 1.63
C ALA A 199 6.35 17.42 1.43
N LYS A 200 5.55 16.76 2.28
CA LYS A 200 5.36 15.31 2.20
C LYS A 200 3.92 14.88 2.40
N ILE A 201 3.55 13.79 1.73
CA ILE A 201 2.30 13.06 1.94
C ILE A 201 2.61 11.57 2.07
N SER A 202 1.76 10.82 2.77
CA SER A 202 1.88 9.36 2.82
C SER A 202 0.53 8.69 2.71
N GLU A 203 0.48 7.60 1.97
CA GLU A 203 -0.67 6.71 1.88
C GLU A 203 -0.26 5.29 2.22
N THR A 204 -1.23 4.50 2.66
CA THR A 204 -1.02 3.08 2.96
C THR A 204 -1.54 2.25 1.80
N ILE A 205 -0.71 1.35 1.28
CA ILE A 205 -1.04 0.44 0.20
C ILE A 205 -0.98 -0.99 0.72
N THR A 206 -1.97 -1.79 0.36
CA THR A 206 -1.99 -3.23 0.67
C THR A 206 -1.66 -4.02 -0.58
N VAL A 207 -0.61 -4.83 -0.50
CA VAL A 207 -0.17 -5.74 -1.55
C VAL A 207 -0.66 -7.13 -1.21
N TYR A 208 -1.39 -7.75 -2.14
CA TYR A 208 -2.03 -9.04 -1.94
C TYR A 208 -1.14 -10.19 -2.44
N PRO A 209 -1.15 -11.35 -1.75
CA PRO A 209 -0.52 -12.55 -2.29
C PRO A 209 -1.28 -13.05 -3.53
N ARG A 210 -0.66 -13.93 -4.31
CA ARG A 210 -1.34 -14.64 -5.41
C ARG A 210 -1.94 -15.92 -4.86
N ILE A 211 -3.26 -15.97 -4.80
CA ILE A 211 -4.02 -17.06 -4.18
C ILE A 211 -4.69 -17.92 -5.26
N ILE A 212 -4.56 -19.23 -5.12
CA ILE A 212 -5.39 -20.23 -5.81
C ILE A 212 -6.63 -20.48 -4.96
N ILE A 213 -7.82 -20.38 -5.56
CA ILE A 213 -9.07 -20.81 -4.93
C ILE A 213 -9.91 -21.51 -5.99
N LEU A 214 -10.18 -22.80 -5.78
CA LEU A 214 -11.19 -23.56 -6.50
C LEU A 214 -12.09 -24.23 -5.48
N ASN A 215 -13.40 -24.02 -5.59
CA ASN A 215 -14.40 -24.81 -4.88
C ASN A 215 -15.32 -25.39 -5.94
N THR A 216 -15.40 -26.71 -6.02
CA THR A 216 -16.24 -27.42 -6.98
C THR A 216 -16.83 -28.66 -6.35
N THR A 217 -17.93 -29.14 -6.92
CA THR A 217 -18.48 -30.45 -6.58
C THR A 217 -18.22 -31.38 -7.75
N PHE A 218 -17.60 -32.52 -7.49
CA PHE A 218 -17.29 -33.53 -8.50
C PHE A 218 -17.59 -34.92 -7.94
N ASP A 219 -18.44 -35.68 -8.64
CA ASP A 219 -18.85 -37.05 -8.30
C ASP A 219 -19.21 -37.26 -6.81
N GLY A 220 -20.07 -36.38 -6.28
CA GLY A 220 -20.52 -36.44 -4.88
C GLY A 220 -19.52 -35.91 -3.84
N LEU A 221 -18.44 -35.27 -4.28
CA LEU A 221 -17.43 -34.69 -3.40
C LEU A 221 -17.33 -33.17 -3.60
N ASN A 222 -17.48 -32.41 -2.51
CA ASN A 222 -17.12 -31.00 -2.45
C ASN A 222 -15.61 -30.89 -2.29
N VAL A 223 -14.91 -30.51 -3.36
CA VAL A 223 -13.47 -30.33 -3.41
C VAL A 223 -13.13 -28.85 -3.31
N SER A 224 -12.29 -28.52 -2.33
CA SER A 224 -11.70 -27.20 -2.12
C SER A 224 -10.19 -27.29 -2.34
N ILE A 225 -9.68 -26.51 -3.28
CA ILE A 225 -8.25 -26.30 -3.51
C ILE A 225 -7.95 -24.84 -3.17
N THR A 226 -7.10 -24.65 -2.17
CA THR A 226 -6.64 -23.32 -1.79
C THR A 226 -5.12 -23.30 -1.72
N GLY A 227 -4.49 -22.20 -2.11
CA GLY A 227 -3.04 -22.13 -2.02
C GLY A 227 -2.50 -20.75 -2.27
N VAL A 228 -1.24 -20.52 -1.92
CA VAL A 228 -0.55 -19.26 -2.18
C VAL A 228 0.74 -19.56 -2.92
N PHE A 229 0.97 -18.87 -4.03
CA PHE A 229 2.18 -18.99 -4.82
C PHE A 229 2.97 -17.68 -4.84
N THR A 230 4.28 -17.81 -4.80
CA THR A 230 5.24 -16.75 -5.05
C THR A 230 6.02 -17.11 -6.31
N VAL A 231 6.01 -16.21 -7.29
CA VAL A 231 6.87 -16.33 -8.47
C VAL A 231 8.27 -15.84 -8.09
N ASN A 232 9.31 -16.42 -8.66
CA ASN A 232 10.66 -15.88 -8.59
C ASN A 232 11.14 -15.69 -10.03
N ALA A 233 11.16 -14.43 -10.47
CA ALA A 233 11.54 -14.09 -11.84
C ALA A 233 13.01 -14.39 -12.15
N THR A 234 13.89 -14.40 -11.13
CA THR A 234 15.32 -14.68 -11.32
C THR A 234 15.58 -16.16 -11.55
N SER A 235 14.99 -17.03 -10.71
CA SER A 235 15.09 -18.48 -10.89
C SER A 235 14.08 -19.05 -11.89
N GLN A 236 13.13 -18.24 -12.37
CA GLN A 236 12.01 -18.67 -13.19
C GLN A 236 11.26 -19.84 -12.57
N THR A 237 10.91 -19.72 -11.29
CA THR A 237 10.16 -20.76 -10.55
C THR A 237 8.97 -20.15 -9.82
N ALA A 238 7.83 -20.84 -9.79
CA ALA A 238 6.76 -20.56 -8.85
C ALA A 238 6.85 -21.55 -7.69
N SER A 239 6.71 -21.07 -6.45
CA SER A 239 6.71 -21.92 -5.26
C SER A 239 5.61 -21.50 -4.31
N GLY A 240 4.97 -22.48 -3.67
CA GLY A 240 3.80 -22.21 -2.86
C GLY A 240 3.36 -23.42 -2.06
N SER A 241 2.38 -23.20 -1.19
CA SER A 241 1.73 -24.27 -0.44
C SER A 241 0.27 -24.34 -0.86
N ILE A 242 -0.21 -25.56 -1.10
CA ILE A 242 -1.58 -25.83 -1.55
C ILE A 242 -2.21 -26.79 -0.58
N THR A 243 -3.38 -26.44 -0.11
CA THR A 243 -4.25 -27.31 0.68
C THR A 243 -5.41 -27.78 -0.18
N ILE A 244 -5.57 -29.09 -0.25
CA ILE A 244 -6.72 -29.75 -0.89
C ILE A 244 -7.56 -30.38 0.22
N THR A 245 -8.87 -30.14 0.18
CA THR A 245 -9.85 -30.81 1.02
C THR A 245 -10.96 -31.36 0.13
N ALA A 246 -11.29 -32.64 0.27
CA ALA A 246 -12.47 -33.24 -0.34
C ALA A 246 -13.41 -33.69 0.79
N VAL A 247 -14.68 -33.31 0.67
CA VAL A 247 -15.74 -33.60 1.64
C VAL A 247 -16.88 -34.29 0.91
N ASN A 248 -17.39 -35.38 1.46
CA ASN A 248 -18.59 -36.01 0.91
C ASN A 248 -19.78 -35.03 0.98
N ASP A 249 -20.41 -34.78 -0.16
CA ASP A 249 -21.41 -33.72 -0.31
C ASP A 249 -22.71 -33.97 0.47
N THR A 250 -22.99 -35.23 0.75
CA THR A 250 -24.22 -35.70 1.40
C THR A 250 -24.06 -35.77 2.91
N THR A 251 -22.93 -36.31 3.38
CA THR A 251 -22.65 -36.56 4.80
C THR A 251 -21.87 -35.42 5.47
N GLY A 252 -21.18 -34.59 4.70
CA GLY A 252 -20.27 -33.58 5.21
C GLY A 252 -18.96 -34.14 5.80
N ALA A 253 -18.70 -35.44 5.66
CA ALA A 253 -17.48 -36.06 6.17
C ALA A 253 -16.26 -35.71 5.29
N ILE A 254 -15.14 -35.32 5.91
CA ILE A 254 -13.87 -35.12 5.20
C ILE A 254 -13.37 -36.50 4.75
N VAL A 255 -13.24 -36.68 3.44
CA VAL A 255 -12.71 -37.92 2.84
C VAL A 255 -11.22 -37.81 2.50
N TYR A 256 -10.74 -36.59 2.26
CA TYR A 256 -9.34 -36.31 2.02
C TYR A 256 -9.01 -34.89 2.48
N ALA A 257 -7.86 -34.71 3.14
CA ALA A 257 -7.32 -33.40 3.44
C ALA A 257 -5.79 -33.49 3.51
N ASN A 258 -5.10 -32.71 2.69
CA ASN A 258 -3.64 -32.66 2.72
C ASN A 258 -3.12 -31.31 2.24
N THR A 259 -1.90 -30.98 2.66
CA THR A 259 -1.18 -29.77 2.25
C THR A 259 0.13 -30.16 1.60
N PHE A 260 0.39 -29.59 0.42
CA PHE A 260 1.55 -29.87 -0.42
C PHE A 260 2.35 -28.60 -0.65
N ASP A 261 3.66 -28.68 -0.48
CA ASP A 261 4.57 -27.64 -0.95
C ASP A 261 4.99 -27.96 -2.39
N VAL A 262 4.67 -27.04 -3.29
CA VAL A 262 4.84 -27.21 -4.73
C VAL A 262 5.84 -26.18 -5.23
N THR A 263 6.86 -26.65 -5.96
CA THR A 263 7.79 -25.81 -6.71
C THR A 263 7.78 -26.25 -8.16
N ILE A 264 7.41 -25.34 -9.06
CA ILE A 264 7.37 -25.59 -10.50
C ILE A 264 8.25 -24.60 -11.26
N PRO A 265 8.97 -25.06 -12.30
CA PRO A 265 9.66 -24.17 -13.23
C PRO A 265 8.63 -23.43 -14.08
N LEU A 266 8.84 -22.14 -14.31
CA LEU A 266 8.04 -21.28 -15.18
C LEU A 266 8.65 -21.30 -16.58
N THR A 267 7.99 -21.99 -17.52
CA THR A 267 8.33 -21.90 -18.94
C THR A 267 7.39 -20.92 -19.63
N ASN A 268 7.80 -20.38 -20.78
CA ASN A 268 7.15 -19.25 -21.45
C ASN A 268 5.67 -19.48 -21.85
N SER A 269 5.14 -20.69 -21.72
CA SER A 269 3.87 -21.07 -22.36
C SER A 269 2.88 -21.87 -21.51
N ASN A 270 3.19 -22.31 -20.28
CA ASN A 270 2.26 -22.76 -19.23
C ASN A 270 2.99 -23.70 -18.25
N SER A 271 2.90 -23.44 -16.95
CA SER A 271 3.47 -24.33 -15.92
C SER A 271 2.36 -24.96 -15.11
N GLN A 272 2.33 -26.28 -15.10
CA GLN A 272 1.27 -27.06 -14.48
C GLN A 272 1.80 -28.18 -13.62
N PHE A 273 0.97 -28.61 -12.69
CA PHE A 273 1.18 -29.79 -11.89
C PHE A 273 -0.17 -30.42 -11.58
N ILE A 274 -0.13 -31.73 -11.32
CA ILE A 274 -1.30 -32.54 -11.00
C ILE A 274 -1.08 -33.10 -9.60
N LEU A 275 -2.13 -33.08 -8.78
CA LEU A 275 -2.15 -33.70 -7.47
C LEU A 275 -3.22 -34.80 -7.46
N ALA A 276 -2.80 -36.02 -7.14
CA ALA A 276 -3.72 -37.13 -6.94
C ALA A 276 -4.42 -37.01 -5.57
N ILE A 277 -5.73 -37.16 -5.58
CA ILE A 277 -6.60 -37.11 -4.39
C ILE A 277 -7.21 -38.51 -4.23
N PRO A 278 -6.53 -39.43 -3.53
CA PRO A 278 -7.08 -40.75 -3.27
C PRO A 278 -8.24 -40.62 -2.28
N THR A 279 -9.45 -40.93 -2.73
CA THR A 279 -10.62 -41.04 -1.84
C THR A 279 -11.04 -42.49 -1.69
N SER A 280 -11.95 -42.77 -0.76
CA SER A 280 -12.41 -44.14 -0.49
C SER A 280 -13.20 -44.78 -1.63
N TYR A 281 -13.73 -43.99 -2.57
CA TYR A 281 -14.62 -44.47 -3.63
C TYR A 281 -14.11 -44.16 -5.06
N ILE A 282 -13.35 -43.10 -5.24
CA ILE A 282 -12.77 -42.67 -6.52
C ILE A 282 -11.39 -42.02 -6.31
N SER A 283 -10.49 -42.11 -7.29
CA SER A 283 -9.28 -41.27 -7.32
C SER A 283 -9.60 -40.03 -8.16
N LEU A 284 -9.31 -38.83 -7.64
CA LEU A 284 -9.45 -37.59 -8.39
C LEU A 284 -8.09 -37.02 -8.77
N GLY A 285 -8.04 -36.34 -9.92
CA GLY A 285 -6.93 -35.49 -10.32
C GLY A 285 -7.28 -34.02 -10.09
N ALA A 286 -6.38 -33.29 -9.43
CA ALA A 286 -6.44 -31.84 -9.34
C ALA A 286 -5.32 -31.21 -10.16
N THR A 287 -5.68 -30.66 -11.31
CA THR A 287 -4.73 -29.94 -12.18
C THR A 287 -4.73 -28.48 -11.82
N CYS A 288 -3.55 -27.91 -11.63
CA CYS A 288 -3.37 -26.51 -11.35
C CYS A 288 -2.32 -25.93 -12.30
N HIS A 289 -2.65 -24.78 -12.86
CA HIS A 289 -1.82 -24.00 -13.75
C HIS A 289 -1.37 -22.72 -13.06
N VAL A 290 -0.09 -22.35 -13.23
CA VAL A 290 0.46 -21.05 -12.82
C VAL A 290 1.25 -20.49 -14.00
N ASP A 291 0.84 -19.32 -14.50
CA ASP A 291 1.59 -18.67 -15.58
C ASP A 291 2.81 -17.88 -15.04
N SER A 292 3.63 -17.36 -15.96
CA SER A 292 4.79 -16.52 -15.62
C SER A 292 4.42 -15.19 -14.95
N ALA A 293 3.17 -14.76 -15.12
CA ALA A 293 2.61 -13.62 -14.40
C ALA A 293 2.06 -14.03 -13.03
N GLY A 294 2.07 -15.32 -12.63
CA GLY A 294 1.50 -15.85 -11.39
C GLY A 294 -0.03 -15.88 -11.36
N GLN A 295 -0.71 -15.82 -12.50
CA GLN A 295 -2.14 -16.13 -12.58
C GLN A 295 -2.33 -17.63 -12.44
N THR A 296 -3.36 -18.01 -11.69
CA THR A 296 -3.58 -19.40 -11.32
C THR A 296 -4.94 -19.86 -11.80
N ARG A 297 -5.02 -21.08 -12.32
CA ARG A 297 -6.29 -21.74 -12.66
C ARG A 297 -6.22 -23.19 -12.21
N SER A 298 -7.33 -23.73 -11.75
CA SER A 298 -7.38 -25.12 -11.30
C SER A 298 -8.66 -25.78 -11.80
N SER A 299 -8.58 -27.08 -11.99
CA SER A 299 -9.69 -27.96 -12.33
C SER A 299 -9.60 -29.25 -11.51
N VAL A 300 -10.72 -29.95 -11.42
CA VAL A 300 -10.82 -31.28 -10.80
C VAL A 300 -11.51 -32.21 -11.78
N SER A 301 -11.00 -33.42 -11.88
CA SER A 301 -11.52 -34.52 -12.70
C SER A 301 -11.32 -35.86 -11.98
N ARG A 302 -11.77 -36.97 -12.59
CA ARG A 302 -11.19 -38.27 -12.22
C ARG A 302 -9.69 -38.28 -12.51
N ASP A 303 -8.97 -39.16 -11.83
CA ASP A 303 -7.51 -39.30 -11.94
C ASP A 303 -7.07 -39.57 -13.39
N PRO A 304 -6.29 -38.67 -14.02
CA PRO A 304 -5.85 -38.83 -15.41
C PRO A 304 -4.70 -39.86 -15.58
N ASP A 305 -4.06 -40.31 -14.49
CA ASP A 305 -3.12 -41.45 -14.49
C ASP A 305 -3.91 -42.76 -14.39
N ILE A 306 -4.63 -43.10 -15.46
CA ILE A 306 -5.52 -44.27 -15.55
C ILE A 306 -4.72 -45.57 -15.35
N ALA A 307 -3.46 -45.58 -15.80
CA ALA A 307 -2.57 -46.72 -15.67
C ALA A 307 -1.92 -46.84 -14.28
N HIS A 308 -2.08 -45.82 -13.42
CA HIS A 308 -1.56 -45.73 -12.06
C HIS A 308 -0.05 -45.97 -11.97
N HIS A 309 0.71 -45.39 -12.89
CA HIS A 309 2.17 -45.54 -12.95
C HIS A 309 2.97 -44.28 -12.59
N GLY A 310 2.30 -43.24 -12.11
CA GLY A 310 2.89 -42.01 -11.60
C GLY A 310 3.30 -41.00 -12.67
N VAL A 311 2.89 -41.25 -13.91
CA VAL A 311 3.09 -40.42 -15.10
C VAL A 311 1.78 -40.50 -15.87
N VAL A 312 1.35 -39.46 -16.59
CA VAL A 312 0.30 -39.67 -17.60
C VAL A 312 0.88 -39.48 -18.99
N ASP A 313 0.75 -40.52 -19.81
CA ASP A 313 1.40 -40.61 -21.10
C ASP A 313 0.51 -41.37 -22.10
N ILE A 314 1.11 -41.85 -23.19
CA ILE A 314 0.39 -42.55 -24.25
C ILE A 314 -0.26 -43.85 -23.76
N ILE A 315 0.21 -44.44 -22.66
CA ILE A 315 -0.35 -45.65 -22.05
C ILE A 315 -1.73 -45.34 -21.47
N ASP A 316 -1.91 -44.22 -20.78
CA ASP A 316 -3.21 -43.78 -20.26
C ASP A 316 -4.20 -43.49 -21.37
N VAL A 317 -3.74 -42.78 -22.42
CA VAL A 317 -4.54 -42.53 -23.62
C VAL A 317 -4.92 -43.86 -24.28
N ALA A 318 -4.00 -44.83 -24.36
CA ALA A 318 -4.29 -46.14 -24.93
C ALA A 318 -5.31 -46.91 -24.09
N GLN A 319 -5.26 -46.82 -22.75
CA GLN A 319 -6.27 -47.44 -21.88
C GLN A 319 -7.65 -46.81 -22.08
N LEU A 320 -7.72 -45.50 -22.27
CA LEU A 320 -8.95 -44.78 -22.59
C LEU A 320 -9.49 -45.18 -23.98
N VAL A 321 -8.62 -45.32 -24.97
CA VAL A 321 -9.01 -45.86 -26.29
C VAL A 321 -9.55 -47.29 -26.13
N LEU A 322 -8.91 -48.15 -25.33
CA LEU A 322 -9.38 -49.53 -25.13
C LEU A 322 -10.74 -49.63 -24.44
N SER A 323 -11.23 -48.56 -23.79
CA SER A 323 -12.53 -48.54 -23.13
C SER A 323 -13.71 -48.16 -24.03
N PHE A 324 -13.58 -48.27 -25.38
CA PHE A 324 -14.56 -47.90 -26.45
C PHE A 324 -16.03 -48.35 -26.30
N GLY A 325 -16.41 -48.97 -25.19
CA GLY A 325 -17.72 -48.67 -24.65
C GLY A 325 -17.91 -47.19 -24.34
N THR A 326 -18.28 -46.40 -25.35
CA THR A 326 -18.49 -44.94 -25.24
C THR A 326 -19.63 -44.55 -24.31
N THR A 327 -20.38 -45.51 -23.76
CA THR A 327 -21.46 -45.29 -22.80
C THR A 327 -21.44 -46.34 -21.70
N GLN A 328 -21.98 -46.01 -20.53
CA GLN A 328 -22.12 -46.90 -19.38
C GLN A 328 -22.80 -48.26 -19.65
N GLN A 329 -23.53 -48.42 -20.77
CA GLN A 329 -24.19 -49.69 -21.10
C GLN A 329 -23.28 -50.68 -21.84
N SER A 330 -22.12 -50.23 -22.33
CA SER A 330 -21.22 -51.11 -23.06
C SER A 330 -20.43 -52.01 -22.11
N ALA A 331 -20.23 -53.27 -22.52
CA ALA A 331 -19.42 -54.23 -21.78
C ALA A 331 -17.92 -53.84 -21.69
N LEU A 332 -17.48 -52.87 -22.50
CA LEU A 332 -16.09 -52.38 -22.53
C LEU A 332 -15.93 -51.00 -21.85
N TYR A 333 -17.00 -50.42 -21.31
CA TYR A 333 -16.92 -49.12 -20.62
C TYR A 333 -16.11 -49.24 -19.33
N SER A 334 -15.26 -48.25 -19.07
CA SER A 334 -14.56 -48.09 -17.80
C SER A 334 -14.96 -46.74 -17.19
N PRO A 335 -15.52 -46.71 -15.96
CA PRO A 335 -15.80 -45.45 -15.27
C PRO A 335 -14.55 -44.60 -15.00
N ALA A 336 -13.36 -45.21 -15.01
CA ALA A 336 -12.11 -44.50 -14.82
C ALA A 336 -11.70 -43.67 -16.06
N THR A 337 -12.26 -43.97 -17.24
CA THR A 337 -11.92 -43.31 -18.50
C THR A 337 -12.86 -42.16 -18.86
N ASP A 338 -13.96 -42.00 -18.13
CA ASP A 338 -14.93 -40.88 -18.19
C ASP A 338 -14.50 -39.80 -17.19
N LEU A 339 -13.53 -38.99 -17.59
CA LEU A 339 -12.80 -38.05 -16.73
C LEU A 339 -13.65 -36.85 -16.33
N ASN A 340 -14.62 -36.46 -17.16
CA ASN A 340 -15.56 -35.38 -16.87
C ASN A 340 -16.85 -35.85 -16.16
N ALA A 341 -17.04 -37.17 -16.01
CA ALA A 341 -18.20 -37.82 -15.39
C ALA A 341 -19.54 -37.50 -16.07
N ASP A 342 -19.55 -37.37 -17.41
CA ASP A 342 -20.77 -37.12 -18.19
C ASP A 342 -21.50 -38.39 -18.64
N GLY A 343 -20.94 -39.56 -18.32
CA GLY A 343 -21.49 -40.88 -18.65
C GLY A 343 -21.05 -41.41 -20.00
N GLN A 344 -20.17 -40.70 -20.70
CA GLN A 344 -19.56 -41.11 -21.96
C GLN A 344 -18.04 -41.11 -21.86
N THR A 345 -17.38 -41.91 -22.70
CA THR A 345 -15.93 -41.79 -22.91
C THR A 345 -15.71 -41.36 -24.35
N ASP A 346 -15.27 -40.11 -24.54
CA ASP A 346 -15.16 -39.46 -25.84
C ASP A 346 -13.94 -38.54 -25.98
N ILE A 347 -13.93 -37.70 -27.01
CA ILE A 347 -12.82 -36.79 -27.31
C ILE A 347 -12.58 -35.73 -26.23
N MET A 348 -13.57 -35.43 -25.39
CA MET A 348 -13.44 -34.49 -24.29
C MET A 348 -12.56 -35.06 -23.17
N ASP A 349 -12.68 -36.36 -22.86
CA ASP A 349 -11.80 -37.03 -21.90
C ASP A 349 -10.35 -37.05 -22.39
N VAL A 350 -10.17 -37.33 -23.69
CA VAL A 350 -8.86 -37.25 -24.36
C VAL A 350 -8.29 -35.83 -24.26
N ALA A 351 -9.13 -34.80 -24.43
CA ALA A 351 -8.71 -33.40 -24.33
C ALA A 351 -8.33 -33.01 -22.89
N MET A 352 -8.91 -33.63 -21.87
CA MET A 352 -8.51 -33.44 -20.48
C MET A 352 -7.12 -34.00 -20.22
N ILE A 353 -6.84 -35.23 -20.66
CA ILE A 353 -5.49 -35.81 -20.63
C ILE A 353 -4.49 -34.92 -21.39
N ALA A 354 -4.88 -34.42 -22.56
CA ALA A 354 -4.07 -33.51 -23.37
C ALA A 354 -3.72 -32.21 -22.62
N SER A 355 -4.73 -31.59 -22.01
CA SER A 355 -4.58 -30.37 -21.21
C SER A 355 -3.62 -30.60 -20.04
N ASP A 356 -3.77 -31.73 -19.37
CA ASP A 356 -2.97 -32.11 -18.20
C ASP A 356 -1.49 -32.35 -18.51
N PHE A 357 -1.13 -32.64 -19.77
CA PHE A 357 0.27 -32.84 -20.20
C PHE A 357 0.81 -31.82 -21.20
N GLY A 358 -0.03 -30.90 -21.69
CA GLY A 358 0.40 -29.87 -22.63
C GLY A 358 0.89 -30.44 -23.97
N ILE A 359 0.46 -31.65 -24.34
CA ILE A 359 0.83 -32.36 -25.57
C ILE A 359 -0.38 -32.37 -26.52
N PRO A 360 -0.20 -32.12 -27.83
CA PRO A 360 -1.24 -32.41 -28.81
C PRO A 360 -1.48 -33.92 -28.88
N VAL A 361 -2.64 -34.38 -28.40
CA VAL A 361 -2.99 -35.81 -28.37
C VAL A 361 -3.36 -36.36 -29.75
N LEU A 362 -3.65 -35.49 -30.71
CA LEU A 362 -3.77 -35.83 -32.13
C LEU A 362 -2.87 -34.91 -32.94
N ALA A 363 -2.03 -35.51 -33.78
CA ALA A 363 -1.10 -34.82 -34.68
C ALA A 363 -1.81 -34.24 -35.91
#